data_AF-A0A3N9XR64-F1
#
_entry.id   AF-A0A3N9XR64-F1
#
_cell.length_a   1.000
_cell.length_b   1.000
_cell.length_c   1.000
_cell.angle_alpha   90.00
_cell.angle_beta   90.00
_cell.angle_gamma   90.00
#
_symmetry.space_group_name_H-M   'P 1'
#
loop_
_entity.id
_entity.type
_entity.pdbx_description
1 polymer ?
#
loop_
_entity_poly.entity_id
_entity_poly.type
_entity_poly.pdbx_seq_one_letter_code
_entity_poly.pdbx_strand_id
1 'polypeptide(L)'
;MFMLDPVTAPLGTQEEFHLMLVELVNAFAPRRFAICEEHGDRIDGRVFAWGLAFEDSALLCDDEQAYTGRFRSPDSAVRLFARSGRRLRLIWIDE
;
A
#
# COMPACT_ATOMS: atom_id res chain seq x y z
N MET A 1 36.85 24.09 -4.69
CA MET A 1 36.36 24.64 -3.41
C MET A 1 35.28 23.69 -2.93
N PHE A 2 35.62 22.78 -2.01
CA PHE A 2 34.69 21.78 -1.47
C PHE A 2 33.87 22.43 -0.37
N MET A 3 32.59 22.69 -0.65
CA MET A 3 31.59 22.90 0.39
C MET A 3 31.13 21.51 0.81
N LEU A 4 31.70 20.98 1.89
CA LEU A 4 31.11 19.86 2.61
C LEU A 4 30.00 20.47 3.49
N ASP A 5 28.75 20.10 3.25
CA ASP A 5 27.62 20.56 4.07
C ASP A 5 27.80 20.14 5.54
N PRO A 6 27.44 20.99 6.52
CA PRO A 6 27.73 20.75 7.93
C PRO A 6 26.60 19.96 8.61
N VAL A 7 26.45 18.66 8.30
CA VAL A 7 25.75 17.70 9.18
C VAL A 7 26.36 16.31 9.02
N THR A 8 27.45 16.03 9.74
CA THR A 8 28.12 14.70 9.71
C THR A 8 28.15 14.00 11.06
N ALA A 9 27.46 14.52 12.08
CA ALA A 9 27.29 13.81 13.35
C ALA A 9 26.00 12.95 13.29
N PRO A 10 26.06 11.67 13.69
CA PRO A 10 24.86 10.84 13.84
C PRO A 10 23.85 11.48 14.79
N LEU A 11 22.56 11.31 14.49
CA LEU A 11 21.47 11.72 15.37
C LEU A 11 21.33 10.70 16.51
N GLY A 12 21.79 11.06 17.71
CA GLY A 12 21.66 10.22 18.91
C GLY A 12 22.48 8.92 18.88
N THR A 13 22.20 8.03 19.83
CA THR A 13 22.71 6.65 19.82
C THR A 13 22.01 5.80 18.75
N GLN A 14 22.52 4.60 18.50
CA GLN A 14 21.88 3.66 17.59
C GLN A 14 20.45 3.30 18.03
N GLU A 15 20.23 3.15 19.33
CA GLU A 15 18.91 2.86 19.91
C GLU A 15 17.96 4.06 19.78
N GLU A 16 18.44 5.27 20.09
CA GLU A 16 17.65 6.50 19.93
C GLU A 16 17.24 6.70 18.47
N PHE A 17 18.18 6.53 17.54
CA PHE A 17 17.89 6.61 16.11
C PHE A 17 16.91 5.52 15.64
N HIS A 18 17.03 4.30 16.16
CA HIS A 18 16.08 3.24 15.86
C HIS A 18 14.65 3.59 16.31
N LEU A 19 14.48 4.16 17.51
CA LEU A 19 13.18 4.62 17.99
C LEU A 19 12.59 5.72 17.09
N MET A 20 13.41 6.66 16.63
CA MET A 20 12.97 7.67 15.65
C MET A 20 12.49 7.05 14.34
N LEU A 21 13.17 6.01 13.84
CA LEU A 21 12.72 5.26 12.66
C LEU A 21 11.40 4.54 12.92
N VAL A 22 11.21 3.95 14.10
CA VAL A 22 9.94 3.29 14.49
C VAL A 22 8.79 4.30 14.51
N GLU A 23 8.98 5.48 15.09
CA GLU A 23 8.00 6.56 15.06
C GLU A 23 7.69 7.00 13.63
N LEU A 24 8.73 7.15 12.81
CA LEU A 24 8.60 7.54 11.41
C LEU A 24 7.77 6.52 10.61
N VAL A 25 8.09 5.23 10.67
CA VAL A 25 7.34 4.22 9.90
C VAL A 25 5.89 4.10 10.36
N ASN A 26 5.60 4.32 11.65
CA ASN A 26 4.22 4.33 12.16
C ASN A 26 3.44 5.56 11.67
N ALA A 27 4.09 6.73 11.62
CA ALA A 27 3.46 7.95 11.13
C ALA A 27 3.14 7.89 9.63
N PHE A 28 3.96 7.19 8.85
CA PHE A 28 3.83 7.08 7.39
C PHE A 28 3.39 5.68 6.93
N ALA A 29 2.85 4.86 7.82
CA ALA A 29 2.44 3.50 7.51
C ALA A 29 1.35 3.51 6.43
N PRO A 30 1.54 2.82 5.29
CA PRO A 30 0.49 2.72 4.30
C PRO A 30 -0.67 1.87 4.85
N ARG A 31 -1.90 2.29 4.57
CA ARG A 31 -3.09 1.54 4.96
C ARG A 31 -3.20 0.28 4.11
N ARG A 32 -3.56 -0.85 4.73
CA ARG A 32 -3.69 -2.13 4.03
C ARG A 32 -5.12 -2.37 3.57
N PHE A 33 -5.26 -2.93 2.38
CA PHE A 33 -6.56 -3.28 1.81
C PHE A 33 -6.50 -4.53 0.94
N ALA A 34 -7.68 -5.04 0.59
CA ALA A 34 -7.87 -6.07 -0.41
C ALA A 34 -8.92 -5.62 -1.43
N ILE A 35 -8.76 -6.07 -2.68
CA ILE A 35 -9.84 -6.07 -3.66
C ILE A 35 -10.42 -7.47 -3.70
N CYS A 36 -11.72 -7.59 -3.45
CA CYS A 36 -12.43 -8.86 -3.52
C CYS A 36 -13.32 -8.91 -4.77
N GLU A 37 -13.34 -10.06 -5.43
CA GLU A 37 -14.26 -10.34 -6.54
C GLU A 37 -15.45 -11.14 -6.02
N GLU A 38 -16.66 -10.61 -6.25
CA GLU A 38 -17.92 -11.27 -5.93
C GLU A 38 -18.39 -12.14 -7.11
N HIS A 39 -18.78 -13.38 -6.82
CA HIS A 39 -19.35 -14.32 -7.78
C HIS A 39 -20.85 -14.50 -7.53
N GLY A 40 -21.64 -14.44 -8.60
CA GLY A 40 -23.10 -14.46 -8.51
C GLY A 40 -23.67 -13.19 -7.84
N ASP A 41 -24.89 -13.30 -7.30
CA ASP A 41 -25.46 -12.29 -6.40
C ASP A 41 -25.15 -12.71 -4.96
N ARG A 42 -23.98 -12.28 -4.45
CA ARG A 42 -23.51 -12.57 -3.09
C ARG A 42 -23.45 -14.06 -2.75
N ILE A 43 -23.18 -14.91 -3.74
CA ILE A 43 -23.11 -16.36 -3.55
C ILE A 43 -21.74 -16.74 -2.99
N ASP A 44 -20.69 -16.14 -3.55
CA ASP A 44 -19.30 -16.42 -3.16
C ASP A 44 -18.40 -15.20 -3.44
N GLY A 45 -17.18 -15.23 -2.91
CA GLY A 45 -16.18 -14.21 -3.17
C GLY A 45 -14.75 -14.71 -2.95
N ARG A 46 -13.81 -14.10 -3.65
CA ARG A 46 -12.38 -14.37 -3.48
C ARG A 46 -11.59 -13.07 -3.35
N VAL A 47 -10.42 -13.15 -2.73
CA VAL A 47 -9.44 -12.09 -2.83
C VAL A 47 -8.90 -12.10 -4.26
N PHE A 48 -9.01 -10.96 -4.94
CA PHE A 48 -8.48 -10.74 -6.28
C PHE A 48 -7.08 -10.15 -6.23
N ALA A 49 -6.82 -9.25 -5.27
CA ALA A 49 -5.51 -8.66 -5.06
C ALA A 49 -5.40 -8.08 -3.64
N TRP A 50 -4.20 -8.06 -3.10
CA TRP A 50 -3.84 -7.31 -1.89
C TRP A 50 -3.22 -5.98 -2.26
N GLY A 51 -3.29 -5.00 -1.35
CA GLY A 51 -2.69 -3.69 -1.61
C GLY A 51 -2.30 -2.88 -0.38
N LEU A 52 -1.39 -1.94 -0.65
CA LEU A 52 -0.94 -0.90 0.25
C LEU A 52 -1.33 0.46 -0.32
N ALA A 53 -2.04 1.27 0.45
CA ALA A 53 -2.42 2.63 0.08
C ALA A 53 -1.51 3.64 0.79
N PHE A 54 -0.78 4.39 -0.02
CA PHE A 54 -0.06 5.59 0.35
C PHE A 54 -0.94 6.81 0.12
N GLU A 55 -0.49 7.97 0.58
CA GLU A 55 -1.22 9.25 0.43
C GLU A 55 -1.64 9.52 -1.03
N ASP A 56 -0.72 9.36 -1.98
CA ASP A 56 -0.95 9.69 -3.40
C ASP A 56 -0.95 8.48 -4.36
N SER A 57 -0.87 7.25 -3.83
CA SER A 57 -0.81 6.08 -4.68
C SER A 57 -1.18 4.79 -3.96
N ALA A 58 -1.47 3.75 -4.74
CA ALA A 58 -1.62 2.40 -4.21
C ALA A 58 -0.69 1.44 -4.93
N LEU A 59 -0.12 0.50 -4.19
CA LEU A 59 0.55 -0.67 -4.74
C LEU A 59 -0.36 -1.88 -4.59
N LEU A 60 -0.47 -2.67 -5.64
CA LEU A 60 -1.21 -3.93 -5.65
C LEU A 60 -0.25 -5.09 -5.93
N CYS A 61 -0.52 -6.21 -5.28
CA CYS A 61 0.05 -7.51 -5.61
C CYS A 61 -1.08 -8.55 -5.74
N ASP A 62 -0.95 -9.39 -6.76
CA ASP A 62 -1.76 -10.59 -6.91
C ASP A 62 -1.26 -11.72 -6.00
N ASP A 63 -2.15 -12.62 -5.57
CA ASP A 63 -1.80 -13.76 -4.69
C ASP A 63 -0.92 -14.79 -5.42
N GLU A 64 -1.12 -14.95 -6.72
CA GLU A 64 -0.34 -15.82 -7.62
C GLU A 64 0.92 -15.12 -8.19
N GLN A 65 1.30 -13.95 -7.67
CA GLN A 65 2.49 -13.17 -8.05
C GLN A 65 2.59 -12.78 -9.54
N ALA A 66 1.50 -12.87 -10.31
CA ALA A 66 1.55 -12.63 -11.76
C ALA A 66 1.70 -11.14 -12.14
N TYR A 67 1.34 -10.20 -11.26
CA TYR A 67 1.53 -8.77 -11.50
C TYR A 67 1.62 -7.94 -10.22
N THR A 68 2.57 -7.01 -10.20
CA THR A 68 2.62 -5.88 -9.26
C THR A 68 2.33 -4.59 -10.04
N GLY A 69 1.43 -3.75 -9.52
CA GLY A 69 0.99 -2.55 -10.20
C GLY A 69 0.91 -1.34 -9.28
N ARG A 70 1.33 -0.16 -9.79
CA ARG A 70 1.13 1.13 -9.11
C ARG A 70 -0.07 1.86 -9.70
N PHE A 71 -0.93 2.33 -8.82
CA PHE A 71 -2.16 3.04 -9.14
C PHE A 71 -2.19 4.39 -8.43
N ARG A 72 -3.04 5.32 -8.91
CA ARG A 72 -3.21 6.63 -8.27
C ARG A 72 -3.99 6.54 -6.96
N SER A 73 -4.84 5.53 -6.83
CA SER A 73 -5.57 5.21 -5.60
C SER A 73 -6.11 3.79 -5.66
N PRO A 74 -6.52 3.18 -4.53
CA PRO A 74 -7.20 1.89 -4.51
C PRO A 74 -8.44 1.86 -5.42
N ASP A 75 -9.29 2.91 -5.37
CA ASP A 75 -10.47 3.03 -6.22
C ASP A 75 -10.15 3.06 -7.71
N SER A 76 -9.01 3.66 -8.09
CA SER A 76 -8.59 3.69 -9.49
C SER A 76 -8.24 2.30 -10.01
N ALA A 77 -7.67 1.44 -9.16
CA ALA A 77 -7.42 0.04 -9.48
C ALA A 77 -8.73 -0.73 -9.65
N VAL A 78 -9.66 -0.61 -8.69
CA VAL A 78 -10.99 -1.22 -8.76
C VAL A 78 -11.71 -0.84 -10.06
N ARG A 79 -11.73 0.46 -10.38
CA ARG A 79 -12.36 0.97 -11.63
C ARG A 79 -11.71 0.40 -12.88
N LEU A 80 -10.38 0.22 -12.90
CA LEU A 80 -9.69 -0.35 -14.04
C LEU A 80 -10.10 -1.82 -14.24
N PHE A 81 -10.01 -2.63 -13.19
CA PHE A 81 -10.25 -4.07 -13.28
C PHE A 81 -11.74 -4.41 -13.48
N ALA A 82 -12.65 -3.60 -12.93
CA ALA A 82 -14.10 -3.76 -13.14
C ALA A 82 -14.53 -3.60 -14.61
N ARG A 83 -13.71 -2.96 -15.47
CA ARG A 83 -13.98 -2.85 -16.93
C ARG A 83 -14.05 -4.20 -17.63
N SER A 84 -13.48 -5.25 -17.03
CA SER A 84 -13.59 -6.62 -17.54
C SER A 84 -14.93 -7.31 -17.19
N GLY A 85 -15.89 -6.58 -16.61
CA GLY A 85 -17.20 -7.11 -16.20
C GLY A 85 -17.21 -7.75 -14.80
N ARG A 86 -16.09 -7.65 -14.06
CA ARG A 86 -15.97 -8.20 -12.70
C ARG A 86 -16.70 -7.32 -11.68
N ARG A 87 -17.33 -7.96 -10.70
CA ARG A 87 -17.92 -7.28 -9.54
C ARG A 87 -16.87 -7.19 -8.44
N LEU A 88 -16.17 -6.06 -8.38
CA LEU A 88 -15.07 -5.85 -7.45
C LEU A 88 -15.48 -4.95 -6.28
N ARG A 89 -14.99 -5.27 -5.08
CA ARG A 89 -15.19 -4.50 -3.86
C ARG A 89 -13.85 -4.19 -3.20
N LEU A 90 -13.67 -2.96 -2.74
CA LEU A 90 -12.52 -2.55 -1.95
C LEU A 90 -12.83 -2.76 -0.46
N ILE A 91 -11.97 -3.47 0.25
CA ILE A 91 -12.11 -3.76 1.69
C ILE A 91 -10.83 -3.31 2.41
N TRP A 92 -10.96 -2.50 3.45
CA TRP A 92 -9.85 -2.04 4.29
C TRP A 92 -9.63 -2.98 5.48
N ILE A 93 -8.37 -3.18 5.87
CA ILE A 93 -8.00 -4.07 6.99
C ILE A 93 -7.83 -3.29 8.31
N ASP A 94 -7.31 -2.06 8.22
CA ASP A 94 -6.85 -1.27 9.36
C ASP A 94 -7.82 -0.11 9.68
N GLU A 95 -9.09 -0.40 9.94
CA GLU A 95 -10.05 0.63 10.42
C GLU A 95 -9.77 1.10 11.85
#